data_AF-A0AAV8VFR6-F1
#
_entry.id   AF-A0AAV8VFR6-F1
#
_cell.length_a   1.000
_cell.length_b   1.000
_cell.length_c   1.000
_cell.angle_alpha   90.00
_cell.angle_beta   90.00
_cell.angle_gamma   90.00
#
_symmetry.space_group_name_H-M   'P 1'
#
loop_
_entity.id
_entity.type
_entity.pdbx_description
1 polymer ?
#
loop_
_entity_poly.entity_id
_entity_poly.type
_entity_poly.pdbx_seq_one_letter_code
_entity_poly.pdbx_strand_id
1 'polypeptide(L)'
;DCVRWPSIRREQNRESKIEYRRTTYSEEQLQQALQQVKDGASKKTVARKYGIPRQTIQFRLGKKFTKTEKDSNTYLTKLEEETLTKNRHTMSVKSFLDANRRPNPFKVNIPGNSWCESFLKRHPILTQRTSEAVTSASANVSSSDIKKWFVQIENYSNEKGYFDILSDPS
;
A
#
# COMPACT_ATOMS: atom_id res chain seq x y z
N ASP A 1 8.33 -38.07 53.84
CA ASP A 1 9.34 -37.24 53.13
C ASP A 1 9.28 -37.46 51.62
N CYS A 2 8.82 -36.46 50.87
CA CYS A 2 8.76 -36.51 49.40
C CYS A 2 10.01 -35.86 48.80
N VAL A 3 10.80 -36.65 48.05
CA VAL A 3 11.99 -36.16 47.34
C VAL A 3 11.56 -35.41 46.08
N ARG A 4 11.88 -34.11 46.05
CA ARG A 4 11.61 -33.16 44.97
C ARG A 4 12.51 -33.48 43.76
N TRP A 5 11.93 -33.96 42.66
CA TRP A 5 12.63 -34.08 41.38
C TRP A 5 12.77 -32.69 40.71
N PRO A 6 13.98 -32.27 40.27
CA PRO A 6 14.16 -31.01 39.54
C PRO A 6 13.48 -31.06 38.17
N SER A 7 12.71 -30.02 37.85
CA SER A 7 12.02 -29.83 36.57
C SER A 7 13.00 -29.51 35.44
N ILE A 8 13.72 -30.50 34.92
CA ILE A 8 14.69 -30.33 33.84
C ILE A 8 14.01 -30.17 32.45
N ARG A 9 12.69 -30.41 32.33
CA ARG A 9 12.01 -30.48 31.03
C ARG A 9 11.42 -29.16 30.49
N ARG A 10 11.44 -28.06 31.24
CA ARG A 10 10.82 -26.79 30.80
C ARG A 10 11.79 -25.75 30.22
N GLU A 11 13.09 -25.86 30.49
CA GLU A 11 14.07 -24.85 30.06
C GLU A 11 14.58 -25.06 28.63
N GLN A 12 14.62 -26.30 28.13
CA GLN A 12 15.21 -26.66 26.83
C GLN A 12 14.32 -26.32 25.60
N ASN A 13 13.09 -25.82 25.81
CA ASN A 13 12.11 -25.61 24.73
C ASN A 13 11.84 -24.13 24.40
N ARG A 14 12.65 -23.19 24.91
CA ARG A 14 12.52 -21.75 24.59
C ARG A 14 13.52 -21.25 23.53
N GLU A 15 14.51 -22.05 23.16
CA GLU A 15 15.63 -21.58 22.32
C GLU A 15 15.57 -22.01 20.84
N SER A 16 14.63 -22.88 20.43
CA SER A 16 14.43 -23.15 19.02
C SER A 16 13.48 -22.12 18.41
N LYS A 17 13.90 -20.86 18.36
CA LYS A 17 13.26 -19.84 17.52
C LYS A 17 13.51 -20.25 16.08
N ILE A 18 12.53 -20.94 15.46
CA ILE A 18 12.62 -21.42 14.09
C ILE A 18 12.87 -20.20 13.18
N GLU A 19 14.10 -20.05 12.74
CA GLU A 19 14.46 -19.04 11.75
C GLU A 19 13.91 -19.51 10.40
N TYR A 20 12.80 -18.89 9.98
CA TYR A 20 12.22 -19.16 8.67
C TYR A 20 13.20 -18.69 7.58
N ARG A 21 13.99 -19.62 7.03
CA ARG A 21 14.85 -19.36 5.87
C ARG A 21 13.99 -18.74 4.76
N ARG A 22 14.30 -17.49 4.39
CA ARG A 22 13.64 -16.78 3.29
C ARG A 22 13.78 -17.61 2.01
N THR A 23 12.70 -17.75 1.26
CA THR A 23 12.68 -18.48 -0.02
C THR A 23 13.71 -17.87 -0.98
N THR A 24 14.59 -18.70 -1.54
CA THR A 24 15.71 -18.26 -2.39
C THR A 24 15.35 -18.08 -3.87
N TYR A 25 14.10 -18.31 -4.26
CA TYR A 25 13.65 -18.30 -5.65
C TYR A 25 12.68 -17.14 -5.93
N SER A 26 12.83 -16.50 -7.10
CA SER A 26 11.90 -15.49 -7.60
C SER A 26 10.58 -16.12 -8.08
N GLU A 27 9.48 -15.37 -8.03
CA GLU A 27 8.19 -15.81 -8.57
C GLU A 27 8.27 -16.03 -10.09
N GLU A 28 9.09 -15.25 -10.80
CA GLU A 28 9.31 -15.40 -12.25
C GLU A 28 9.97 -16.75 -12.57
N GLN A 29 11.02 -17.11 -11.83
CA GLN A 29 11.70 -18.40 -11.95
C GLN A 29 10.75 -19.55 -11.65
N LEU A 30 9.87 -19.39 -10.67
CA LEU A 30 8.84 -20.36 -10.33
C LEU A 30 7.84 -20.53 -11.47
N GLN A 31 7.37 -19.44 -12.09
CA GLN A 31 6.45 -19.51 -13.22
C GLN A 31 7.08 -20.19 -14.44
N GLN A 32 8.32 -19.86 -14.78
CA GLN A 32 9.06 -20.51 -15.86
C GLN A 32 9.28 -22.01 -15.58
N ALA A 33 9.63 -22.36 -14.34
CA ALA A 33 9.76 -23.75 -13.92
C ALA A 33 8.44 -24.52 -14.07
N LEU A 34 7.32 -23.91 -13.67
CA LEU A 34 6.00 -24.53 -13.81
C LEU A 34 5.63 -24.73 -15.29
N GLN A 35 5.96 -23.78 -16.16
CA GLN A 35 5.71 -23.90 -17.59
C GLN A 35 6.51 -25.06 -18.20
N GLN A 36 7.82 -25.16 -17.92
CA GLN A 36 8.64 -26.27 -18.43
C GLN A 36 8.13 -27.65 -17.99
N VAL A 37 7.58 -27.76 -16.77
CA VAL A 37 6.96 -29.03 -16.33
C VAL A 37 5.65 -29.30 -17.07
N LYS A 38 4.87 -28.27 -17.41
CA LYS A 38 3.67 -28.43 -18.27
C LYS A 38 4.04 -28.84 -19.69
N ASP A 39 5.16 -28.35 -20.20
CA ASP A 39 5.70 -28.70 -21.53
C ASP A 39 6.30 -30.13 -21.57
N GLY A 40 6.30 -30.85 -20.44
CA GLY A 40 6.70 -32.26 -20.36
C GLY A 40 8.05 -32.53 -19.68
N ALA A 41 8.76 -31.49 -19.22
CA ALA A 41 10.02 -31.69 -18.51
C ALA A 41 9.83 -32.34 -17.13
N SER A 42 10.77 -33.19 -16.72
CA SER A 42 10.72 -33.84 -15.41
C SER A 42 10.88 -32.83 -14.27
N LYS A 43 10.00 -32.93 -13.26
CA LYS A 43 10.03 -32.12 -12.03
C LYS A 43 11.40 -32.10 -11.35
N LYS A 44 12.16 -33.22 -11.43
CA LYS A 44 13.50 -33.34 -10.83
C LYS A 44 14.55 -32.54 -11.61
N THR A 45 14.47 -32.56 -12.93
CA THR A 45 15.37 -31.80 -13.82
C THR A 45 15.12 -30.30 -13.65
N VAL A 46 13.85 -29.89 -13.67
CA VAL A 46 13.45 -28.48 -13.49
C VAL A 46 13.83 -27.97 -12.10
N ALA A 47 13.62 -28.75 -11.04
CA ALA A 47 14.03 -28.38 -9.68
C ALA A 47 15.53 -28.08 -9.58
N ARG A 48 16.38 -28.91 -10.21
CA ARG A 48 17.82 -28.68 -10.25
C ARG A 48 18.20 -27.45 -11.08
N LYS A 49 17.56 -27.26 -12.23
CA LYS A 49 17.82 -26.13 -13.15
C LYS A 49 17.53 -24.77 -12.51
N TYR A 50 16.43 -24.66 -11.76
CA TYR A 50 15.99 -23.40 -11.15
C TYR A 50 16.36 -23.26 -9.67
N GLY A 51 16.97 -24.27 -9.05
CA GLY A 51 17.25 -24.27 -7.61
C GLY A 51 15.99 -24.25 -6.73
N ILE A 52 14.84 -24.65 -7.28
CA ILE A 52 13.55 -24.67 -6.57
C ILE A 52 13.31 -26.08 -6.02
N PRO A 53 12.99 -26.24 -4.73
CA PRO A 53 12.66 -27.55 -4.17
C PRO A 53 11.54 -28.24 -4.96
N ARG A 54 11.72 -29.52 -5.30
CA ARG A 54 10.74 -30.33 -6.03
C ARG A 54 9.35 -30.29 -5.39
N GLN A 55 9.30 -30.27 -4.06
CA GLN A 55 8.05 -30.20 -3.29
C GLN A 55 7.27 -28.93 -3.59
N THR A 56 7.95 -27.78 -3.72
CA THR A 56 7.33 -26.50 -4.10
C THR A 56 6.69 -26.59 -5.48
N ILE A 57 7.41 -27.12 -6.48
CA ILE A 57 6.89 -27.30 -7.84
C ILE A 57 5.68 -28.24 -7.83
N GLN A 58 5.76 -29.35 -7.09
CA GLN A 58 4.65 -30.29 -6.96
C GLN A 58 3.42 -29.68 -6.28
N PHE A 59 3.62 -28.91 -5.20
CA PHE A 59 2.55 -28.22 -4.49
C PHE A 59 1.85 -27.21 -5.40
N ARG A 60 2.61 -26.39 -6.12
CA ARG A 60 2.10 -25.36 -7.05
C ARG A 60 1.35 -25.93 -8.26
N LEU A 61 1.65 -27.16 -8.68
CA LEU A 61 0.90 -27.88 -9.72
C LEU A 61 -0.32 -28.64 -9.19
N GLY A 62 -0.49 -28.73 -7.87
CA GLY A 62 -1.58 -29.48 -7.26
C GLY A 62 -2.92 -28.76 -7.44
N LYS A 63 -4.01 -29.53 -7.62
CA LYS A 63 -5.38 -29.01 -7.75
C LYS A 63 -5.84 -28.15 -6.55
N LYS A 64 -5.23 -28.35 -5.38
CA LYS A 64 -5.52 -27.59 -4.15
C LYS A 64 -4.85 -26.22 -4.13
N PHE A 65 -3.87 -25.98 -5.00
CA PHE A 65 -3.19 -24.70 -5.05
C PHE A 65 -3.99 -23.72 -5.91
N THR A 66 -4.57 -22.73 -5.25
CA THR A 66 -5.12 -21.53 -5.89
C THR A 66 -4.21 -20.37 -5.53
N LYS A 67 -3.72 -19.64 -6.53
CA LYS A 67 -3.00 -18.38 -6.27
C LYS A 67 -4.03 -17.36 -5.78
N THR A 68 -4.22 -17.29 -4.47
CA THR A 68 -4.95 -16.17 -3.87
C THR A 68 -4.08 -14.94 -4.08
N GLU A 69 -4.60 -13.95 -4.80
CA GLU A 69 -4.00 -12.62 -4.77
C GLU A 69 -3.90 -12.21 -3.29
N LYS A 70 -2.81 -11.55 -2.89
CA LYS A 70 -2.70 -10.93 -1.55
C LYS A 70 -3.65 -9.72 -1.44
N ASP A 71 -4.80 -9.77 -2.10
CA ASP A 71 -5.87 -8.83 -1.91
C ASP A 71 -6.43 -9.14 -0.53
N SER A 72 -5.92 -8.38 0.43
CA SER A 72 -6.43 -8.32 1.79
C SER A 72 -7.91 -8.01 1.64
N ASN A 73 -8.78 -9.00 1.91
CA ASN A 73 -10.22 -8.98 1.69
C ASN A 73 -10.80 -7.56 1.81
N THR A 74 -10.85 -6.84 0.71
CA THR A 74 -11.22 -5.43 0.71
C THR A 74 -12.73 -5.39 0.69
N TYR A 75 -13.31 -4.77 1.72
CA TYR A 75 -14.77 -4.58 1.81
C TYR A 75 -15.35 -3.72 0.69
N LEU A 76 -14.47 -3.04 -0.05
CA LEU A 76 -14.76 -2.27 -1.25
C LEU A 76 -14.16 -3.00 -2.46
N THR A 77 -14.95 -3.12 -3.53
CA THR A 77 -14.45 -3.60 -4.82
C THR A 77 -13.52 -2.58 -5.46
N LYS A 78 -12.65 -3.00 -6.39
CA LYS A 78 -11.69 -2.12 -7.08
C LYS A 78 -12.37 -0.90 -7.73
N LEU A 79 -13.56 -1.10 -8.29
CA LEU A 79 -14.38 -0.05 -8.91
C LEU A 79 -14.98 0.94 -7.89
N GLU A 80 -15.40 0.44 -6.73
CA GLU A 80 -15.90 1.28 -5.64
C GLU A 80 -14.77 2.11 -5.02
N GLU A 81 -13.59 1.49 -4.84
CA GLU A 81 -12.40 2.19 -4.38
C GLU A 81 -12.02 3.32 -5.35
N GLU A 82 -12.06 3.08 -6.67
CA GLU A 82 -11.80 4.09 -7.70
C GLU A 82 -12.77 5.28 -7.60
N THR A 83 -14.04 5.04 -7.30
CA THR A 83 -15.03 6.11 -7.11
C THR A 83 -14.74 6.94 -5.85
N LEU A 84 -14.24 6.29 -4.79
CA LEU A 84 -13.89 6.90 -3.51
C LEU A 84 -12.56 7.64 -3.53
N THR A 85 -11.72 7.42 -4.55
CA THR A 85 -10.42 8.10 -4.71
C THR A 85 -10.53 9.63 -4.62
N LYS A 86 -11.60 10.22 -5.17
CA LYS A 86 -11.79 11.67 -5.14
C LYS A 86 -11.82 12.26 -3.73
N ASN A 87 -12.20 11.46 -2.73
CA ASN A 87 -12.40 11.93 -1.37
C ASN A 87 -11.54 11.12 -0.37
N ARG A 88 -10.37 11.69 -0.01
CA ARG A 88 -9.37 11.09 0.90
C ARG A 88 -9.87 10.79 2.32
N HIS A 89 -11.07 11.24 2.67
CA HIS A 89 -11.53 11.30 4.06
C HIS A 89 -12.27 10.03 4.51
N THR A 90 -11.98 9.58 5.72
CA THR A 90 -12.70 8.50 6.44
C THR A 90 -14.21 8.70 6.42
N MET A 91 -14.67 9.95 6.51
CA MET A 91 -16.08 10.31 6.46
C MET A 91 -16.74 10.03 5.12
N SER A 92 -16.00 10.12 4.02
CA SER A 92 -16.52 9.80 2.69
C SER A 92 -16.73 8.30 2.51
N VAL A 93 -15.82 7.49 3.05
CA VAL A 93 -16.00 6.03 3.10
C VAL A 93 -17.16 5.65 4.00
N LYS A 94 -17.31 6.32 5.16
CA LYS A 94 -18.47 6.14 6.05
C LYS A 94 -19.78 6.43 5.33
N SER A 95 -19.92 7.61 4.70
CA SER A 95 -21.13 7.97 3.95
C SER A 95 -21.45 6.98 2.83
N PHE A 96 -20.42 6.46 2.16
CA PHE A 96 -20.57 5.43 1.14
C PHE A 96 -21.08 4.10 1.72
N LEU A 97 -20.56 3.67 2.87
CA LEU A 97 -21.01 2.46 3.56
C LEU A 97 -22.39 2.62 4.19
N ASP A 98 -22.75 3.82 4.65
CA ASP A 98 -24.09 4.14 5.14
C ASP A 98 -25.14 4.06 4.01
N ALA A 99 -24.78 4.52 2.80
CA ALA A 99 -25.60 4.39 1.61
C ALA A 99 -25.68 2.93 1.11
N ASN A 100 -24.54 2.23 1.11
CA ASN A 100 -24.45 0.83 0.71
C ASN A 100 -24.53 -0.06 1.95
N ARG A 101 -25.75 -0.31 2.45
CA ARG A 101 -26.07 -1.11 3.66
C ARG A 101 -25.54 -2.56 3.59
N ARG A 102 -24.22 -2.74 3.66
CA ARG A 102 -23.52 -4.02 3.59
C ARG A 102 -22.89 -4.37 4.94
N PRO A 103 -22.83 -5.65 5.29
CA PRO A 103 -22.10 -6.09 6.46
C PRO A 103 -20.61 -5.78 6.29
N ASN A 104 -20.06 -5.01 7.22
CA ASN A 104 -18.63 -4.67 7.27
C ASN A 104 -18.17 -4.76 8.74
N PRO A 105 -16.88 -4.99 9.01
CA PRO A 105 -16.35 -5.14 10.37
C PRO A 105 -16.14 -3.79 11.08
N PHE A 106 -16.41 -2.67 10.40
CA PHE A 106 -16.10 -1.36 10.95
C PHE A 106 -17.15 -0.99 12.00
N LYS A 107 -16.67 -0.51 13.14
CA LYS A 107 -17.56 0.00 14.18
C LYS A 107 -18.24 1.27 13.65
N VAL A 108 -19.56 1.25 13.53
CA VAL A 108 -20.37 2.37 13.00
C VAL A 108 -19.92 2.77 11.58
N ASN A 109 -19.56 1.81 10.73
CA ASN A 109 -19.13 2.05 9.33
C ASN A 109 -17.91 2.98 9.18
N ILE A 110 -17.14 3.21 10.24
CA ILE A 110 -15.96 4.09 10.21
C ILE A 110 -14.69 3.23 10.06
N PRO A 111 -13.97 3.33 8.93
CA PRO A 111 -12.70 2.62 8.76
C PRO A 111 -11.65 3.13 9.77
N GLY A 112 -10.88 2.21 10.34
CA GLY A 112 -9.76 2.54 11.21
C GLY A 112 -8.51 2.96 10.44
N ASN A 113 -7.55 3.57 11.16
CA ASN A 113 -6.30 4.09 10.57
C ASN A 113 -5.52 3.05 9.76
N SER A 114 -5.42 1.81 10.25
CA SER A 114 -4.72 0.72 9.55
C SER A 114 -5.37 0.37 8.21
N TRP A 115 -6.71 0.43 8.13
CA TRP A 115 -7.43 0.21 6.88
C TRP A 115 -7.18 1.38 5.92
N CYS A 116 -7.23 2.62 6.41
CA CYS A 116 -6.94 3.81 5.59
C CYS A 116 -5.51 3.82 5.07
N GLU A 117 -4.52 3.47 5.89
CA GLU A 117 -3.12 3.34 5.46
C GLU A 117 -2.97 2.28 4.36
N SER A 118 -3.63 1.13 4.53
CA SER A 118 -3.63 0.07 3.52
C SER A 118 -4.33 0.50 2.24
N PHE A 119 -5.42 1.28 2.35
CA PHE A 119 -6.13 1.87 1.21
C PHE A 119 -5.24 2.85 0.45
N LEU A 120 -4.52 3.75 1.14
CA LEU A 120 -3.59 4.68 0.51
C LEU A 120 -2.40 3.98 -0.16
N LYS A 121 -1.90 2.88 0.43
CA LYS A 121 -0.86 2.05 -0.21
C LYS A 121 -1.31 1.44 -1.54
N ARG A 122 -2.60 1.09 -1.67
CA ARG A 122 -3.18 0.61 -2.94
C ARG A 122 -3.42 1.73 -3.95
N HIS A 123 -3.65 2.96 -3.47
CA HIS A 123 -3.98 4.13 -4.27
C HIS A 123 -2.92 5.24 -4.12
N PRO A 124 -1.72 5.08 -4.71
CA PRO A 124 -0.63 6.05 -4.56
C PRO A 124 -1.00 7.44 -5.08
N ILE A 125 -1.90 7.54 -6.06
CA ILE A 125 -2.44 8.81 -6.59
C ILE A 125 -3.05 9.68 -5.47
N LEU A 126 -3.62 9.05 -4.43
CA LEU A 126 -4.25 9.74 -3.30
C LEU A 126 -3.29 10.22 -2.23
N THR A 127 -2.08 9.67 -2.24
CA THR A 127 -1.08 9.94 -1.21
C THR A 127 -0.42 11.31 -1.41
N GLN A 128 -0.70 12.01 -2.52
CA GLN A 128 -0.06 13.27 -2.83
C GLN A 128 -0.92 14.48 -2.45
N ARG A 129 -0.78 14.91 -1.19
CA ARG A 129 -0.80 16.32 -0.78
C ARG A 129 -0.28 16.41 0.65
N THR A 130 1.00 16.72 0.79
CA THR A 130 1.51 17.38 1.99
C THR A 130 0.93 18.79 1.99
N SER A 131 0.05 19.10 2.93
CA SER A 131 -0.24 20.50 3.21
C SER A 131 1.08 21.15 3.61
N GLU A 132 1.53 22.12 2.85
CA GLU A 132 2.65 22.96 3.27
C GLU A 132 2.24 23.64 4.57
N ALA A 133 3.12 23.59 5.57
CA ALA A 133 2.87 24.31 6.81
C ALA A 133 2.75 25.80 6.45
N VAL A 134 1.68 26.44 6.90
CA VAL A 134 1.60 27.91 6.88
C VAL A 134 2.73 28.38 7.79
N THR A 135 3.81 28.90 7.19
CA THR A 135 4.98 29.36 7.95
C THR A 135 4.62 30.64 8.69
N SER A 136 5.28 30.92 9.82
CA SER A 136 5.07 32.19 10.52
C SER A 136 5.31 33.41 9.62
N ALA A 137 6.19 33.26 8.63
CA ALA A 137 6.45 34.26 7.59
C ALA A 137 5.22 34.58 6.74
N SER A 138 4.38 33.59 6.39
CA SER A 138 3.14 33.85 5.65
C SER A 138 2.00 34.35 6.54
N ALA A 139 2.07 34.15 7.86
CA ALA A 139 1.10 34.69 8.81
C ALA A 139 1.36 36.17 9.16
N ASN A 140 2.63 36.62 9.10
CA ASN A 140 3.06 37.96 9.49
C ASN A 140 3.23 38.93 8.30
N VAL A 141 2.44 38.76 7.24
CA VAL A 141 2.54 39.60 6.03
C VAL A 141 1.99 41.00 6.33
N SER A 142 2.82 42.03 6.12
CA SER A 142 2.42 43.44 6.28
C SER A 142 1.80 44.01 5.00
N SER A 143 1.06 45.14 5.11
CA SER A 143 0.50 45.83 3.92
C SER A 143 1.59 46.24 2.92
N SER A 144 2.79 46.61 3.40
CA SER A 144 3.94 46.91 2.56
C SER A 144 4.44 45.71 1.77
N ASP A 145 4.41 44.51 2.36
CA ASP A 145 4.85 43.28 1.69
C ASP A 145 3.91 42.91 0.55
N ILE A 146 2.59 43.06 0.77
CA ILE A 146 1.57 42.85 -0.26
C ILE A 146 1.79 43.81 -1.42
N LYS A 147 1.94 45.12 -1.14
CA LYS A 147 2.19 46.14 -2.18
C LYS A 147 3.47 45.86 -2.96
N LYS A 148 4.55 45.46 -2.27
CA LYS A 148 5.81 45.10 -2.89
C LYS A 148 5.66 43.90 -3.82
N TRP A 149 4.88 42.89 -3.40
CA TRP A 149 4.58 41.72 -4.22
C TRP A 149 3.84 42.12 -5.51
N PHE A 150 2.83 42.99 -5.43
CA PHE A 150 2.12 43.48 -6.63
C PHE A 150 3.06 44.18 -7.62
N VAL A 151 3.92 45.08 -7.13
CA VAL A 151 4.93 45.76 -7.99
C VAL A 151 5.89 44.76 -8.64
N GLN A 152 6.31 43.72 -7.90
CA GLN A 152 7.16 42.67 -8.45
C GLN A 152 6.47 41.87 -9.56
N ILE A 153 5.18 41.56 -9.39
CA ILE A 153 4.37 40.89 -10.41
C ILE A 153 4.19 41.77 -11.65
N GLU A 154 3.89 43.06 -11.48
CA GLU A 154 3.78 44.01 -12.61
C GLU A 154 5.08 44.12 -13.40
N ASN A 155 6.22 44.25 -12.71
CA ASN A 155 7.54 44.29 -13.35
C ASN A 155 7.85 43.00 -14.10
N TYR A 156 7.59 41.84 -13.48
CA TYR A 156 7.78 40.53 -14.12
C TYR A 156 6.90 40.36 -15.37
N SER A 157 5.64 40.76 -15.28
CA SER A 157 4.70 40.69 -16.41
C SER A 157 5.11 41.64 -17.55
N ASN A 158 5.62 42.83 -17.23
CA ASN A 158 6.18 43.75 -18.22
C ASN A 158 7.42 43.17 -18.91
N GLU A 159 8.35 42.59 -18.16
CA GLU A 159 9.57 41.99 -18.70
C GLU A 159 9.28 40.81 -19.65
N LYS A 160 8.24 40.03 -19.34
CA LYS A 160 7.81 38.87 -20.15
C LYS A 160 6.81 39.20 -21.25
N GLY A 161 6.35 40.45 -21.36
CA GLY A 161 5.36 40.87 -22.34
C GLY A 161 3.94 40.35 -22.07
N TYR A 162 3.65 39.97 -20.83
CA TYR A 162 2.33 39.47 -20.38
C TYR A 162 1.45 40.56 -19.78
N PHE A 163 1.85 41.82 -19.89
CA PHE A 163 1.12 42.95 -19.31
C PHE A 163 -0.31 43.08 -19.86
N ASP A 164 -0.55 42.59 -21.08
CA ASP A 164 -1.86 42.59 -21.73
C ASP A 164 -2.91 41.78 -20.94
N ILE A 165 -2.49 40.72 -20.25
CA ILE A 165 -3.37 39.86 -19.43
C ILE A 165 -3.96 40.62 -18.23
N LEU A 166 -3.26 41.65 -17.75
CA LEU A 166 -3.73 42.50 -16.64
C LEU A 166 -4.62 43.65 -17.12
N SER A 167 -4.67 43.89 -18.44
CA SER A 167 -5.38 45.02 -19.05
C SER A 167 -6.76 44.65 -19.59
N ASP A 168 -7.06 43.36 -19.73
CA ASP A 168 -8.37 42.86 -20.19
C ASP A 168 -9.13 42.16 -19.04
N PRO A 169 -10.08 42.84 -18.39
CA PRO A 169 -10.87 42.29 -17.29
C PRO A 169 -12.07 41.42 -17.75
N SER A 170 -12.01 40.82 -18.94
CA SER A 170 -13.08 39.98 -19.50
C SER A 170 -13.22 38.61 -18.83
#